data_AF-L7WDS0-F1
#
_entry.id   AF-L7WDS0-F1
#
_cell.length_a   1.000
_cell.length_b   1.000
_cell.length_c   1.000
_cell.angle_alpha   90.00
_cell.angle_beta   90.00
_cell.angle_gamma   90.00
#
_symmetry.space_group_name_H-M   'P 1'
#
loop_
_entity.id
_entity.type
_entity.pdbx_description
1 polymer ?
#
loop_
_entity_poly.entity_id
_entity_poly.type
_entity_poly.pdbx_seq_one_letter_code
_entity_poly.pdbx_strand_id
1 'polypeptide(L)'
;MTFSEIVNNILTTTSDRLKNPFIGSFLISWIVFNWKTISYFIFSNDIIKEKIIFIDENYVSWWSNLIIPLLVATFYLVALPFLMYGFDFSTKWSNTKRKDLLNELQIADYGRKIKVAQKDFDLEQERSGKLSTKSLNDKIEVLRNEIEVKDNSINALSEDVNKYADRI
;
A
#
# COMPACT_ATOMS: atom_id res chain seq x y z
N MET A 1 50.04 17.11 15.99
CA MET A 1 48.87 17.43 15.16
C MET A 1 49.29 17.43 13.72
N THR A 2 48.92 16.40 12.97
CA THR A 2 49.13 16.36 11.53
C THR A 2 48.11 17.28 10.85
N PHE A 3 48.43 17.83 9.67
CA PHE A 3 47.49 18.65 8.89
C PHE A 3 46.16 17.92 8.63
N SER A 4 46.23 16.61 8.41
CA SER A 4 45.07 15.73 8.27
C SER A 4 44.18 15.71 9.53
N GLU A 5 44.76 15.66 10.73
CA GLU A 5 44.00 15.73 11.98
C GLU A 5 43.30 17.08 12.15
N ILE A 6 43.93 18.19 11.76
CA ILE A 6 43.32 19.53 11.83
C ILE A 6 42.13 19.61 10.86
N VAL A 7 42.30 19.15 9.63
CA VAL A 7 41.21 19.12 8.63
C VAL A 7 40.07 18.21 9.09
N ASN A 8 40.37 17.02 9.60
CA ASN A 8 39.35 16.08 10.11
C ASN A 8 38.61 16.63 11.35
N ASN A 9 39.31 17.30 12.27
CA ASN A 9 38.69 17.92 13.44
C ASN A 9 37.79 19.11 13.06
N ILE A 10 38.19 19.89 12.05
CA ILE A 10 37.37 20.98 11.51
C ILE A 10 36.16 20.42 10.78
N LEU A 11 36.33 19.39 9.95
CA LEU A 11 35.25 18.77 9.17
C LEU A 11 34.22 18.09 10.07
N THR A 12 34.63 17.39 11.12
CA THR A 12 33.71 16.75 12.08
C THR A 12 32.89 17.80 12.84
N THR A 13 33.55 18.83 13.38
CA THR A 13 32.88 19.94 14.09
C THR A 13 31.96 20.74 13.17
N THR A 14 32.35 20.92 11.90
CA THR A 14 31.56 21.64 10.89
C THR A 14 30.41 20.79 10.38
N SER A 15 30.60 19.46 10.23
CA SER A 15 29.56 18.52 9.80
C SER A 15 28.35 18.54 10.74
N ASP A 16 28.59 18.59 12.06
CA ASP A 16 27.50 18.70 13.04
C ASP A 16 26.72 20.02 12.92
N ARG A 17 27.38 21.10 12.48
CA ARG A 17 26.74 22.40 12.22
C ARG A 17 26.06 22.45 10.85
N LEU A 18 26.61 21.77 9.84
CA LEU A 18 26.03 21.63 8.50
C LEU A 18 24.76 20.76 8.50
N LYS A 19 24.59 19.90 9.49
CA LYS A 19 23.31 19.20 9.74
C LYS A 19 22.17 20.18 10.08
N ASN A 20 22.49 21.41 10.51
CA ASN A 20 21.48 22.46 10.62
C ASN A 20 21.11 22.93 9.20
N PRO A 21 19.85 22.72 8.75
CA PRO A 21 19.42 23.08 7.40
C PRO A 21 19.60 24.57 7.11
N PHE A 22 19.53 25.44 8.12
CA PHE A 22 19.79 26.87 7.95
C PHE A 22 21.23 27.17 7.54
N ILE A 23 22.21 26.54 8.21
CA ILE A 23 23.64 26.77 7.96
C ILE A 23 24.01 26.22 6.57
N GLY A 24 23.50 25.04 6.23
CA GLY A 24 23.68 24.46 4.90
C GLY A 24 23.09 25.35 3.79
N SER A 25 21.84 25.80 3.94
CA SER A 25 21.19 26.68 2.96
C SER A 25 21.88 28.04 2.84
N PHE A 26 22.37 28.61 3.94
CA PHE A 26 23.15 29.84 3.92
C PHE A 26 24.47 29.67 3.16
N LEU A 27 25.24 28.62 3.43
CA LEU A 27 26.51 28.38 2.75
C LEU A 27 26.31 28.14 1.25
N ILE A 28 25.31 27.35 0.86
CA ILE A 28 24.98 27.12 -0.55
C ILE A 28 24.58 28.44 -1.21
N SER A 29 23.68 29.21 -0.58
CA SER A 29 23.26 30.50 -1.10
C SER A 29 24.44 31.47 -1.25
N TRP A 30 25.33 31.51 -0.25
CA TRP A 30 26.52 32.33 -0.27
C TRP A 30 27.44 31.98 -1.43
N ILE A 31 27.73 30.70 -1.65
CA ILE A 31 28.54 30.23 -2.78
C ILE A 31 27.89 30.62 -4.11
N VAL A 32 26.57 30.45 -4.24
CA VAL A 32 25.83 30.79 -5.46
C VAL A 32 25.87 32.29 -5.76
N PHE A 33 25.75 33.16 -4.76
CA PHE A 33 25.80 34.60 -4.99
C PHE A 33 27.22 35.16 -5.13
N ASN A 34 28.20 34.53 -4.47
CA ASN A 34 29.62 34.91 -4.52
C ASN A 34 30.43 34.09 -5.54
N TRP A 35 29.75 33.41 -6.47
CA TRP A 35 30.39 32.50 -7.42
C TRP A 35 31.46 33.18 -8.28
N LYS A 36 31.27 34.46 -8.64
CA LYS A 36 32.25 35.25 -9.42
C LYS A 36 33.54 35.48 -8.65
N THR A 37 33.43 35.79 -7.37
CA THR A 37 34.59 35.97 -6.48
C THR A 37 35.35 34.66 -6.32
N ILE A 38 34.62 33.56 -6.08
CA ILE A 38 35.21 32.21 -5.95
C ILE A 38 35.87 31.79 -7.25
N SER A 39 35.19 31.96 -8.39
CA SER A 39 35.71 31.57 -9.70
C SER A 39 36.94 32.40 -10.08
N TYR A 40 36.90 33.71 -9.83
CA TYR A 40 38.04 34.58 -10.11
C TYR A 40 39.23 34.23 -9.20
N PHE A 41 38.99 33.98 -7.91
CA PHE A 41 40.04 33.58 -6.98
C PHE A 41 40.72 32.26 -7.39
N ILE A 42 39.95 31.24 -7.76
CA ILE A 42 40.46 29.91 -8.10
C ILE A 42 41.06 29.87 -9.52
N PHE A 43 40.40 30.47 -10.50
CA PHE A 43 40.73 30.27 -11.93
C PHE A 43 41.47 31.43 -12.59
N SER A 44 41.56 32.61 -11.97
CA SER A 44 42.38 33.69 -12.54
C SER A 44 43.86 33.32 -12.54
N ASN A 45 44.59 33.73 -13.58
CA ASN A 45 46.04 33.61 -13.68
C ASN A 45 46.78 34.79 -13.03
N ASP A 46 46.05 35.77 -12.47
CA ASP A 46 46.63 36.96 -11.85
C ASP A 46 47.46 36.59 -10.60
N ILE A 47 48.44 37.43 -10.25
CA ILE A 47 49.18 37.22 -9.01
C ILE A 47 48.27 37.43 -7.79
N ILE A 48 48.56 36.72 -6.68
CA ILE A 48 47.71 36.73 -5.47
C ILE A 48 47.38 38.15 -5.00
N LYS A 49 48.34 39.08 -5.09
CA LYS A 49 48.15 40.49 -4.71
C LYS A 49 47.08 41.17 -5.57
N GLU A 50 47.13 40.99 -6.89
CA GLU A 50 46.16 41.56 -7.82
C GLU A 50 44.78 40.93 -7.63
N LYS A 51 44.73 39.61 -7.38
CA LYS A 51 43.46 38.93 -7.05
C LYS A 51 42.77 39.53 -5.84
N ILE A 52 43.53 39.79 -4.75
CA ILE A 52 42.99 40.35 -3.52
C ILE A 52 42.48 41.78 -3.75
N ILE A 53 43.27 42.64 -4.42
CA ILE A 53 42.87 44.03 -4.72
C ILE A 53 41.60 44.04 -5.59
N PHE A 54 41.56 43.23 -6.64
CA PHE A 54 40.41 43.15 -7.52
C PHE A 54 39.16 42.68 -6.77
N ILE A 55 39.30 41.72 -5.85
CA ILE A 55 38.19 41.27 -5.01
C ILE A 55 37.73 42.37 -4.05
N ASP A 56 38.66 43.09 -3.43
CA ASP A 56 38.37 44.15 -2.48
C ASP A 56 37.57 45.29 -3.13
N GLU A 57 37.98 45.68 -4.35
CA GLU A 57 37.36 46.78 -5.10
C GLU A 57 36.00 46.40 -5.72
N ASN A 58 35.82 45.14 -6.14
CA ASN A 58 34.67 44.76 -6.97
C ASN A 58 33.65 43.86 -6.25
N TYR A 59 34.03 43.19 -5.18
CA TYR A 59 33.21 42.15 -4.55
C TYR A 59 32.99 42.32 -3.04
N VAL A 60 33.40 43.43 -2.41
CA VAL A 60 33.20 43.68 -0.96
C VAL A 60 31.91 44.44 -0.66
N SER A 61 30.80 44.01 -1.27
CA SER A 61 29.48 44.54 -0.90
C SER A 61 28.85 43.69 0.21
N TRP A 62 28.63 44.30 1.38
CA TRP A 62 27.93 43.66 2.51
C TRP A 62 26.54 43.12 2.10
N TRP A 63 25.88 43.80 1.17
CA TRP A 63 24.58 43.40 0.65
C TRP A 63 24.64 42.08 -0.14
N SER A 64 25.58 41.95 -1.07
CA SER A 64 25.75 40.73 -1.87
C SER A 64 26.34 39.58 -1.07
N ASN A 65 27.22 39.89 -0.12
CA ASN A 65 28.03 38.87 0.53
C ASN A 65 27.34 38.29 1.76
N LEU A 66 26.43 39.00 2.41
CA LEU A 66 25.81 38.51 3.64
C LEU A 66 24.29 38.64 3.63
N ILE A 67 23.76 39.82 3.33
CA ILE A 67 22.31 40.07 3.47
C ILE A 67 21.49 39.26 2.46
N ILE A 68 21.87 39.27 1.17
CA ILE A 68 21.16 38.51 0.14
C ILE A 68 21.21 36.99 0.40
N PRO A 69 22.39 36.38 0.64
CA PRO A 69 22.46 34.97 1.00
C PRO A 69 21.65 34.59 2.25
N LEU A 70 21.65 35.46 3.27
CA LEU A 70 20.89 35.25 4.50
C LEU A 70 19.37 35.28 4.24
N LEU A 71 18.89 36.25 3.46
CA LEU A 71 17.48 36.36 3.10
C LEU A 71 17.04 35.18 2.24
N VAL A 72 17.85 34.77 1.27
CA VAL A 72 17.52 33.62 0.41
C VAL A 72 17.54 32.32 1.19
N ALA A 73 18.50 32.11 2.09
CA ALA A 73 18.53 30.94 2.96
C ALA A 73 17.32 30.90 3.90
N THR A 74 16.96 32.03 4.49
CA THR A 74 15.77 32.15 5.34
C THR A 74 14.50 31.89 4.54
N PHE A 75 14.37 32.51 3.36
CA PHE A 75 13.25 32.30 2.46
C PHE A 75 13.14 30.84 2.03
N TYR A 76 14.25 30.20 1.65
CA TYR A 76 14.27 28.79 1.28
C TYR A 76 13.82 27.90 2.44
N LEU A 77 14.30 28.14 3.66
CA LEU A 77 13.94 27.37 4.83
C LEU A 77 12.45 27.49 5.18
N VAL A 78 11.85 28.64 4.92
CA VAL A 78 10.41 28.88 5.10
C VAL A 78 9.60 28.30 3.93
N ALA A 79 10.02 28.53 2.69
CA ALA A 79 9.33 28.11 1.48
C ALA A 79 9.32 26.59 1.28
N LEU A 80 10.39 25.90 1.67
CA LEU A 80 10.53 24.45 1.50
C LEU A 80 9.41 23.66 2.23
N PRO A 81 9.10 23.90 3.52
CA PRO A 81 7.93 23.33 4.17
C PRO A 81 6.61 23.57 3.44
N PHE A 82 6.38 24.78 2.91
CA PHE A 82 5.14 25.08 2.18
C PHE A 82 5.06 24.36 0.84
N LEU A 83 6.17 24.26 0.12
CA LEU A 83 6.28 23.46 -1.11
C LEU A 83 6.02 21.98 -0.81
N MET A 84 6.66 21.44 0.23
CA MET A 84 6.43 20.06 0.69
C MET A 84 4.96 19.83 1.04
N TYR A 85 4.33 20.76 1.76
CA TYR A 85 2.91 20.68 2.07
C TYR A 85 2.02 20.65 0.82
N GLY A 86 2.35 21.43 -0.21
CA GLY A 86 1.65 21.40 -1.50
C GLY A 86 1.81 20.05 -2.23
N PHE A 87 3.01 19.48 -2.22
CA PHE A 87 3.27 18.13 -2.77
C PHE A 87 2.52 17.05 -1.98
N ASP A 88 2.53 17.13 -0.65
CA ASP A 88 1.82 16.20 0.22
C ASP A 88 0.31 16.28 0.02
N PHE A 89 -0.23 17.48 -0.17
CA PHE A 89 -1.65 17.67 -0.47
C PHE A 89 -2.03 16.99 -1.79
N SER A 90 -1.24 17.21 -2.84
CA SER A 90 -1.42 16.60 -4.16
C SER A 90 -1.34 15.07 -4.08
N THR A 91 -0.37 14.56 -3.33
CA THR A 91 -0.14 13.12 -3.13
C THR A 91 -1.24 12.48 -2.29
N LYS A 92 -1.69 13.16 -1.22
CA LYS A 92 -2.83 12.70 -0.39
C LYS A 92 -4.09 12.62 -1.23
N TRP A 93 -4.40 13.63 -2.05
CA TRP A 93 -5.57 13.61 -2.91
C TRP A 93 -5.56 12.40 -3.88
N SER A 94 -4.43 12.17 -4.55
CA SER A 94 -4.24 11.01 -5.44
C SER A 94 -4.37 9.67 -4.71
N ASN A 95 -3.71 9.54 -3.54
CA ASN A 95 -3.72 8.32 -2.75
C ASN A 95 -5.09 8.03 -2.14
N THR A 96 -5.82 9.04 -1.67
CA THR A 96 -7.18 8.87 -1.14
C THR A 96 -8.11 8.36 -2.24
N LYS A 97 -8.08 8.98 -3.42
CA LYS A 97 -8.88 8.50 -4.57
C LYS A 97 -8.57 7.05 -4.94
N ARG A 98 -7.29 6.67 -4.94
CA ARG A 98 -6.88 5.29 -5.20
C ARG A 98 -7.34 4.32 -4.11
N LYS A 99 -7.25 4.71 -2.84
CA LYS A 99 -7.72 3.90 -1.71
C LYS A 99 -9.23 3.71 -1.75
N ASP A 100 -9.99 4.77 -2.04
CA ASP A 100 -11.44 4.70 -2.16
C ASP A 100 -11.86 3.72 -3.26
N LEU A 101 -11.21 3.78 -4.44
CA LEU A 101 -11.44 2.83 -5.53
C LEU A 101 -11.12 1.38 -5.11
N LEU A 102 -9.99 1.15 -4.43
CA LEU A 102 -9.64 -0.20 -3.96
C LEU A 102 -10.64 -0.73 -2.94
N ASN A 103 -11.12 0.11 -2.03
CA ASN A 103 -12.15 -0.26 -1.06
C ASN A 103 -13.46 -0.61 -1.76
N GLU A 104 -13.88 0.16 -2.77
CA GLU A 104 -15.08 -0.11 -3.56
C GLU A 104 -14.97 -1.44 -4.31
N LEU A 105 -13.82 -1.71 -4.93
CA LEU A 105 -13.54 -2.99 -5.58
C LEU A 105 -13.58 -4.17 -4.60
N GLN A 106 -13.00 -4.01 -3.40
CA GLN A 106 -13.07 -5.02 -2.35
C GLN A 106 -14.50 -5.30 -1.91
N ILE A 107 -15.31 -4.25 -1.67
CA ILE A 107 -16.72 -4.39 -1.30
C ILE A 107 -17.48 -5.14 -2.40
N ALA A 108 -17.25 -4.80 -3.67
CA ALA A 108 -17.85 -5.49 -4.80
C ALA A 108 -17.44 -6.97 -4.86
N ASP A 109 -16.18 -7.29 -4.57
CA ASP A 109 -15.69 -8.67 -4.51
C ASP A 109 -16.32 -9.48 -3.38
N TYR A 110 -16.45 -8.92 -2.19
CA TYR A 110 -17.16 -9.58 -1.08
C TYR A 110 -18.62 -9.83 -1.45
N GLY A 111 -19.29 -8.86 -2.08
CA GLY A 111 -20.66 -9.02 -2.58
C GLY A 111 -20.78 -10.16 -3.61
N ARG A 112 -19.82 -10.29 -4.53
CA ARG A 112 -19.75 -11.42 -5.47
C ARG A 112 -19.57 -12.76 -4.74
N LYS A 113 -18.66 -12.83 -3.77
CA LYS A 113 -18.41 -14.06 -2.99
C LYS A 113 -19.64 -14.51 -2.21
N ILE A 114 -20.38 -13.58 -1.60
CA ILE A 114 -21.63 -13.90 -0.90
C ILE A 114 -22.66 -14.47 -1.88
N LYS A 115 -22.80 -13.86 -3.07
CA LYS A 115 -23.73 -14.36 -4.10
C LYS A 115 -23.35 -15.77 -4.59
N VAL A 116 -22.06 -16.04 -4.78
CA VAL A 116 -21.58 -17.38 -5.16
C VAL A 116 -21.88 -18.38 -4.04
N ALA A 117 -21.55 -18.05 -2.78
CA ALA A 117 -21.84 -18.92 -1.65
C ALA A 117 -23.34 -19.20 -1.47
N GLN A 118 -24.21 -18.21 -1.70
CA GLN A 118 -25.66 -18.42 -1.72
C GLN A 118 -26.09 -19.36 -2.84
N LYS A 119 -25.60 -19.15 -4.05
CA LYS A 119 -25.88 -20.03 -5.19
C LYS A 119 -25.43 -21.48 -4.92
N ASP A 120 -24.27 -21.66 -4.31
CA ASP A 120 -23.75 -22.98 -3.96
C ASP A 120 -24.61 -23.64 -2.87
N PHE A 121 -25.03 -22.87 -1.85
CA PHE A 121 -25.95 -23.34 -0.81
C PHE A 121 -27.31 -23.76 -1.40
N ASP A 122 -27.89 -22.95 -2.29
CA ASP A 122 -29.14 -23.26 -2.97
C ASP A 122 -29.02 -24.54 -3.81
N LEU A 123 -27.89 -24.71 -4.52
CA LEU A 123 -27.60 -25.93 -5.29
C LEU A 123 -27.46 -27.17 -4.39
N GLU A 124 -26.84 -27.05 -3.22
CA GLU A 124 -26.75 -28.14 -2.24
C GLU A 124 -28.12 -28.49 -1.66
N GLN A 125 -28.96 -27.49 -1.40
CA GLN A 125 -30.33 -27.71 -0.94
C GLN A 125 -31.17 -28.44 -2.01
N GLU A 126 -31.07 -28.05 -3.28
CA GLU A 126 -31.74 -28.77 -4.37
C GLU A 126 -31.22 -30.21 -4.51
N ARG A 127 -29.91 -30.43 -4.38
CA ARG A 127 -29.31 -31.77 -4.43
C ARG A 127 -29.77 -32.64 -3.27
N SER A 128 -29.75 -32.11 -2.04
CA SER A 128 -30.21 -32.84 -0.85
C SER A 128 -31.71 -33.14 -0.91
N GLY A 129 -32.53 -32.22 -1.42
CA GLY A 129 -33.95 -32.46 -1.69
C GLY A 129 -34.20 -33.55 -2.73
N LYS A 130 -33.39 -33.62 -3.80
CA LYS A 130 -33.45 -34.73 -4.78
C LYS A 130 -33.04 -36.06 -4.16
N LEU A 131 -31.99 -36.08 -3.33
CA LEU A 131 -31.54 -37.29 -2.63
C LEU A 131 -32.59 -37.78 -1.63
N SER A 132 -33.22 -36.89 -0.86
CA SER A 132 -34.28 -37.26 0.08
C SER A 132 -35.49 -37.84 -0.65
N THR A 133 -35.90 -37.23 -1.77
CA THR A 133 -37.00 -37.73 -2.61
C THR A 133 -36.70 -39.11 -3.16
N LYS A 134 -35.47 -39.34 -3.63
CA LYS A 134 -35.04 -40.67 -4.08
C LYS A 134 -35.10 -41.70 -2.96
N SER A 135 -34.56 -41.38 -1.79
CA SER A 135 -34.57 -42.29 -0.63
C SER A 135 -35.99 -42.63 -0.14
N LEU A 136 -36.93 -41.70 -0.26
CA LEU A 136 -38.35 -41.93 0.05
C LEU A 136 -38.99 -42.88 -0.97
N ASN A 137 -38.68 -42.69 -2.27
CA ASN A 137 -39.15 -43.59 -3.32
C ASN A 137 -38.59 -45.00 -3.13
N ASP A 138 -37.31 -45.15 -2.81
CA ASP A 138 -36.68 -46.44 -2.53
C ASP A 138 -37.39 -47.14 -1.34
N LYS A 139 -37.75 -46.39 -0.28
CA LYS A 139 -38.55 -46.92 0.84
C LYS A 139 -39.95 -47.36 0.44
N ILE A 140 -40.62 -46.60 -0.43
CA ILE A 140 -41.95 -46.95 -0.95
C ILE A 140 -41.88 -48.26 -1.73
N GLU A 141 -40.83 -48.46 -2.53
CA GLU A 141 -40.62 -49.69 -3.30
C GLU A 141 -40.40 -50.90 -2.39
N VAL A 142 -39.53 -50.77 -1.37
CA VAL A 142 -39.32 -51.82 -0.37
C VAL A 142 -40.63 -52.20 0.33
N LEU A 143 -41.40 -51.22 0.77
CA LEU A 143 -42.69 -51.47 1.44
C LEU A 143 -43.70 -52.15 0.52
N ARG A 144 -43.72 -51.81 -0.78
CA ARG A 144 -44.58 -52.49 -1.76
C ARG A 144 -44.19 -53.95 -1.92
N ASN A 145 -42.90 -54.25 -2.04
CA ASN A 145 -42.42 -55.62 -2.10
C ASN A 145 -42.74 -56.41 -0.83
N GLU A 146 -42.61 -55.80 0.35
CA GLU A 146 -43.00 -56.44 1.61
C GLU A 146 -44.50 -56.75 1.67
N ILE A 147 -45.34 -55.83 1.19
CA ILE A 147 -46.79 -56.06 1.09
C ILE A 147 -47.07 -57.21 0.12
N GLU A 148 -46.44 -57.22 -1.06
CA GLU A 148 -46.63 -58.30 -2.04
C GLU A 148 -46.22 -59.67 -1.49
N VAL A 149 -45.08 -59.76 -0.82
CA VAL A 149 -44.63 -61.00 -0.17
C VAL A 149 -45.61 -61.43 0.93
N LYS A 150 -46.13 -60.49 1.72
CA LYS A 150 -47.13 -60.78 2.75
C LYS A 150 -48.45 -61.26 2.15
N ASP A 151 -48.94 -60.62 1.08
CA ASP A 151 -50.16 -61.03 0.38
C ASP A 151 -50.01 -62.43 -0.21
N ASN A 152 -48.89 -62.72 -0.86
CA ASN A 152 -48.58 -64.07 -1.35
C ASN A 152 -48.56 -65.10 -0.22
N SER A 153 -48.00 -64.75 0.94
CA SER A 153 -47.97 -65.61 2.13
C SER A 153 -49.37 -65.84 2.71
N ILE A 154 -50.22 -64.80 2.75
CA ILE A 154 -51.61 -64.89 3.21
C ILE A 154 -52.43 -65.77 2.26
N ASN A 155 -52.25 -65.61 0.95
CA ASN A 155 -52.94 -66.41 -0.05
C ASN A 155 -52.55 -67.89 0.09
N ALA A 156 -51.26 -68.19 0.22
CA ALA A 156 -50.78 -69.56 0.44
C ALA A 156 -51.34 -70.17 1.73
N LEU A 157 -51.34 -69.42 2.85
CA LEU A 157 -51.95 -69.88 4.10
C LEU A 157 -53.46 -70.11 3.96
N SER A 158 -54.15 -69.24 3.22
CA SER A 158 -55.59 -69.35 2.98
C SER A 158 -55.92 -70.58 2.14
N GLU A 159 -55.12 -70.89 1.11
CA GLU A 159 -55.24 -72.12 0.33
C GLU A 159 -55.02 -73.38 1.17
N ASP A 160 -54.01 -73.37 2.04
CA ASP A 160 -53.75 -74.49 2.95
C ASP A 160 -54.90 -74.69 3.93
N VAL A 161 -55.40 -73.63 4.55
CA VAL A 161 -56.57 -73.69 5.47
C VAL A 161 -57.79 -74.28 4.76
N ASN A 162 -58.07 -73.86 3.52
CA ASN A 162 -59.19 -74.40 2.74
C ASN A 162 -59.01 -75.90 2.44
N LYS A 163 -57.80 -76.35 2.10
CA LYS A 163 -57.49 -77.79 1.90
C LYS A 163 -57.71 -78.63 3.15
N TYR A 164 -57.45 -78.09 4.35
CA TYR A 164 -57.71 -78.81 5.60
C TYR A 164 -59.19 -78.79 5.97
N ALA A 165 -59.92 -77.71 5.67
CA ALA A 165 -61.36 -77.64 5.86
C ALA A 165 -62.14 -78.66 4.99
N ASP A 166 -61.68 -78.90 3.75
CA ASP A 166 -62.26 -79.88 2.83
C ASP A 166 -62.00 -81.36 3.21
N ARG A 167 -61.16 -81.62 4.23
CA ARG A 167 -60.80 -82.98 4.70
C ARG A 167 -61.58 -83.44 5.93
N ILE A 168 -62.52 -82.64 6.43
CA ILE A 168 -63.42 -82.94 7.56
C ILE A 168 -64.82 -83.21 7.02
#